data_AF-A0A7H0K0S4-F1
#
_entry.id   AF-A0A7H0K0S4-F1
#
_cell.length_a   1.000
_cell.length_b   1.000
_cell.length_c   1.000
_cell.angle_alpha   90.00
_cell.angle_beta   90.00
_cell.angle_gamma   90.00
#
_symmetry.space_group_name_H-M   'P 1'
#
loop_
_entity.id
_entity.type
_entity.pdbx_description
1 polymer ?
#
loop_
_entity_poly.entity_id
_entity_poly.type
_entity_poly.pdbx_seq_one_letter_code
_entity_poly.pdbx_strand_id
1 'polypeptide(L)'
;MPLGAAELADYWQIIDQINRMAQADFVALWRMLEAEDKDTLFRGLQAGVPEIVELYRNAQADAAMVFYNTTQGVAYSRAAATTAGRINEAQLEQMLRYAVFGKGVSSPVGLISGAIQQMVLGGGRDYANEAFARAGVGWYRVARADACAFCRMLATRGATEWEPYTSANSAFSKGGPSGYQYHKHCRCIPVLASEYKVPDYVNEWTETYYKASEKVSSTTDFRAILAGMREIDGIKH
;
A
#
# COMPACT_ATOMS: atom_id res chain seq x y z
N MET A 1 3.04 -17.89 -18.09
CA MET A 1 4.40 -18.16 -17.60
C MET A 1 4.46 -17.44 -16.28
N PRO A 2 4.84 -18.10 -15.17
CA PRO A 2 4.79 -17.48 -13.86
C PRO A 2 5.56 -16.15 -13.87
N LEU A 3 5.05 -15.17 -13.13
CA LEU A 3 5.61 -13.84 -13.04
C LEU A 3 7.08 -13.92 -12.60
N GLY A 4 7.98 -13.42 -13.44
CA GLY A 4 9.41 -13.44 -13.16
C GLY A 4 9.83 -12.37 -12.16
N ALA A 5 11.00 -12.59 -11.55
CA ALA A 5 11.59 -11.64 -10.59
C ALA A 5 11.97 -10.31 -11.25
N ALA A 6 12.29 -10.32 -12.55
CA ALA A 6 12.63 -9.11 -13.30
C ALA A 6 11.41 -8.21 -13.49
N GLU A 7 10.27 -8.76 -13.92
CA GLU A 7 9.04 -8.01 -14.12
C GLU A 7 8.53 -7.39 -12.80
N LEU A 8 8.65 -8.13 -11.69
CA LEU A 8 8.36 -7.61 -10.35
C LEU A 8 9.28 -6.45 -9.97
N ALA A 9 10.59 -6.60 -10.21
CA ALA A 9 11.58 -5.57 -9.91
C ALA A 9 11.34 -4.30 -10.73
N ASP A 10 11.06 -4.43 -12.02
CA ASP A 10 10.77 -3.31 -12.92
C ASP A 10 9.52 -2.55 -12.48
N TYR A 11 8.44 -3.27 -12.17
CA TYR A 11 7.21 -2.64 -11.69
C TYR A 11 7.43 -1.92 -10.35
N TRP A 12 8.23 -2.51 -9.47
CA TRP A 12 8.63 -1.89 -8.22
C TRP A 12 9.47 -0.60 -8.41
N GLN A 13 10.34 -0.55 -9.41
CA GLN A 13 11.07 0.67 -9.75
C GLN A 13 10.13 1.78 -10.24
N ILE A 14 9.15 1.44 -11.06
CA ILE A 14 8.12 2.38 -11.53
C ILE A 14 7.33 2.95 -10.34
N ILE A 15 6.92 2.08 -9.41
CA ILE A 15 6.24 2.47 -8.16
C ILE A 15 7.07 3.45 -7.33
N ASP A 16 8.36 3.15 -7.16
CA ASP A 16 9.27 4.01 -6.40
C ASP A 16 9.48 5.36 -7.08
N GLN A 17 9.59 5.38 -8.41
CA GLN A 17 9.75 6.62 -9.18
C GLN A 17 8.51 7.50 -9.08
N ILE A 18 7.31 6.94 -9.24
CA ILE A 18 6.06 7.69 -9.11
C ILE A 18 5.91 8.25 -7.70
N ASN A 19 6.17 7.45 -6.65
CA ASN A 19 6.13 7.95 -5.29
C ASN A 19 7.20 9.03 -5.06
N ARG A 20 8.43 8.86 -5.56
CA ARG A 20 9.48 9.87 -5.43
C ARG A 20 9.08 11.21 -6.04
N MET A 21 8.46 11.20 -7.23
CA MET A 21 7.98 12.41 -7.88
C MET A 21 6.84 13.07 -7.09
N ALA A 22 5.85 12.29 -6.64
CA ALA A 22 4.77 12.79 -5.78
C ALA A 22 5.28 13.45 -4.49
N GLN A 23 6.29 12.84 -3.85
CA GLN A 23 6.91 13.41 -2.66
C GLN A 23 7.73 14.67 -2.97
N ALA A 24 8.40 14.73 -4.12
CA ALA A 24 9.15 15.91 -4.53
C ALA A 24 8.22 17.12 -4.72
N ASP A 25 7.10 16.94 -5.43
CA ASP A 25 6.10 17.99 -5.66
C ASP A 25 5.43 18.41 -4.36
N PHE A 26 5.10 17.46 -3.48
CA PHE A 26 4.57 17.77 -2.16
C PHE A 26 5.56 18.56 -1.31
N VAL A 27 6.84 18.18 -1.28
CA VAL A 27 7.86 18.90 -0.52
C VAL A 27 8.07 20.31 -1.09
N ALA A 28 8.00 20.48 -2.41
CA ALA A 28 8.04 21.81 -3.03
C ALA A 28 6.85 22.67 -2.59
N LEU A 29 5.63 22.12 -2.63
CA LEU A 29 4.42 22.78 -2.12
C LEU A 29 4.56 23.15 -0.64
N TRP A 30 5.01 22.20 0.18
CA TRP A 30 5.19 22.39 1.61
C TRP A 30 6.15 23.55 1.90
N ARG A 31 7.32 23.59 1.25
CA ARG A 31 8.33 24.65 1.44
C ARG A 31 7.81 26.05 1.09
N MET A 32 6.87 26.16 0.17
CA MET A 32 6.22 27.44 -0.17
C MET A 32 5.24 27.90 0.91
N LEU A 33 4.71 26.98 1.72
CA LEU A 33 3.63 27.26 2.67
C LEU A 33 4.06 27.17 4.14
N GLU A 34 5.19 26.53 4.46
CA GLU A 34 5.53 26.17 5.85
C GLU A 34 5.84 27.36 6.77
N ALA A 35 6.15 28.51 6.20
CA ALA A 35 6.35 29.76 6.94
C ALA A 35 5.05 30.54 7.19
N GLU A 36 3.94 30.13 6.57
CA GLU A 36 2.63 30.79 6.69
C GLU A 36 1.93 30.43 8.01
N ASP A 37 0.92 31.22 8.36
CA ASP A 37 0.01 30.86 9.45
C ASP A 37 -0.78 29.58 9.13
N LYS A 38 -1.32 28.92 10.17
CA LYS A 38 -2.00 27.61 10.01
C LYS A 38 -3.19 27.63 9.05
N ASP A 39 -3.95 28.72 9.01
CA ASP A 39 -5.13 28.81 8.14
C ASP A 39 -4.71 29.01 6.68
N THR A 40 -3.66 29.78 6.44
CA THR A 40 -3.08 29.96 5.10
C THR A 40 -2.38 28.69 4.61
N LEU A 41 -1.59 28.03 5.47
CA LEU A 41 -1.00 26.72 5.21
C LEU A 41 -2.08 25.69 4.84
N PHE A 42 -3.14 25.58 5.64
CA PHE A 42 -4.21 24.62 5.38
C PHE A 42 -4.92 24.89 4.06
N ARG A 43 -5.26 26.14 3.74
CA ARG A 43 -5.90 26.50 2.46
C ARG A 43 -4.99 26.17 1.27
N GLY A 44 -3.69 26.46 1.37
CA GLY A 44 -2.72 26.12 0.34
C GLY A 44 -2.60 24.60 0.12
N LEU A 45 -2.56 23.82 1.20
CA LEU A 45 -2.55 22.36 1.13
C LEU A 45 -3.85 21.80 0.56
N GLN A 46 -5.00 22.35 0.94
CA GLN A 46 -6.30 21.93 0.43
C GLN A 46 -6.44 22.20 -1.07
N ALA A 47 -5.80 23.25 -1.59
CA ALA A 47 -5.78 23.52 -3.03
C ALA A 47 -4.77 22.61 -3.78
N GLY A 48 -3.54 22.47 -3.28
CA GLY A 48 -2.46 21.82 -4.05
C GLY A 48 -2.33 20.31 -3.86
N VAL A 49 -2.60 19.78 -2.67
CA VAL A 49 -2.39 18.34 -2.40
C VAL A 49 -3.32 17.44 -3.21
N PRO A 50 -4.62 17.75 -3.40
CA PRO A 50 -5.50 16.93 -4.24
C PRO A 50 -4.98 16.76 -5.67
N GLU A 51 -4.50 17.83 -6.30
CA GLU A 51 -3.95 17.80 -7.66
C GLU A 51 -2.71 16.89 -7.75
N ILE A 52 -1.79 17.01 -6.79
CA ILE A 52 -0.59 16.14 -6.72
C ILE A 52 -1.02 14.68 -6.56
N VAL A 53 -1.91 14.39 -5.60
CA VAL A 53 -2.32 13.01 -5.33
C VAL A 53 -3.03 12.42 -6.54
N GLU A 54 -3.97 13.14 -7.16
CA GLU A 54 -4.71 12.67 -8.32
C GLU A 54 -3.79 12.38 -9.51
N LEU A 55 -2.86 13.28 -9.83
CA LEU A 55 -1.90 13.09 -10.92
C LEU A 55 -1.12 11.78 -10.76
N TYR A 56 -0.48 11.58 -9.61
CA TYR A 56 0.38 10.42 -9.39
C TYR A 56 -0.38 9.13 -9.10
N ARG A 57 -1.59 9.24 -8.54
CA ARG A 57 -2.49 8.09 -8.36
C ARG A 57 -3.00 7.56 -9.70
N ASN A 58 -3.34 8.44 -10.65
CA ASN A 58 -3.66 8.05 -12.02
C ASN A 58 -2.46 7.37 -12.70
N ALA A 59 -1.25 7.95 -12.57
CA ALA A 59 -0.03 7.33 -13.09
C ALA A 59 0.22 5.92 -12.51
N GLN A 60 -0.06 5.72 -11.21
CA GLN A 60 -0.01 4.40 -10.58
C GLN A 60 -1.04 3.42 -11.17
N ALA A 61 -2.27 3.87 -11.39
CA ALA A 61 -3.32 3.04 -11.98
C ALA A 61 -3.00 2.64 -13.44
N ASP A 62 -2.43 3.56 -14.22
CA ASP A 62 -2.00 3.28 -15.60
C ASP A 62 -0.81 2.31 -15.65
N ALA A 63 0.19 2.50 -14.78
CA ALA A 63 1.31 1.57 -14.66
C ALA A 63 0.84 0.16 -14.25
N ALA A 64 -0.10 0.07 -13.31
CA ALA A 64 -0.73 -1.18 -12.92
C ALA A 64 -1.47 -1.84 -14.08
N MET A 65 -2.28 -1.08 -14.83
CA MET A 65 -2.99 -1.60 -16.01
C MET A 65 -2.04 -2.26 -16.99
N VAL A 66 -0.90 -1.62 -17.30
CA VAL A 66 0.12 -2.22 -18.17
C VAL A 66 0.68 -3.50 -17.54
N PHE A 67 1.16 -3.42 -16.29
CA PHE A 67 1.79 -4.55 -15.60
C PHE A 67 0.88 -5.79 -15.52
N TYR A 68 -0.36 -5.64 -15.03
CA TYR A 68 -1.27 -6.79 -14.86
C TYR A 68 -1.75 -7.36 -16.19
N ASN A 69 -1.96 -6.51 -17.20
CA ASN A 69 -2.31 -6.96 -18.55
C ASN A 69 -1.18 -7.77 -19.19
N THR A 70 0.06 -7.26 -19.13
CA THR A 70 1.20 -7.91 -19.82
C THR A 70 1.71 -9.16 -19.10
N THR A 71 1.65 -9.19 -17.77
CA THR A 71 2.30 -10.25 -16.98
C THR A 71 1.34 -11.31 -16.45
N GLN A 72 0.10 -10.94 -16.13
CA GLN A 72 -0.83 -11.81 -15.41
C GLN A 72 -2.11 -12.12 -16.19
N GLY A 73 -2.25 -11.57 -17.41
CA GLY A 73 -3.42 -11.81 -18.27
C GLY A 73 -4.75 -11.31 -17.70
N VAL A 74 -4.68 -10.53 -16.61
CA VAL A 74 -5.82 -9.90 -15.94
C VAL A 74 -5.86 -8.43 -16.33
N ALA A 75 -6.36 -8.17 -17.53
CA ALA A 75 -6.59 -6.82 -18.01
C ALA A 75 -7.99 -6.36 -17.62
N TYR A 76 -8.09 -5.16 -17.08
CA TYR A 76 -9.36 -4.48 -16.92
C TYR A 76 -9.38 -3.13 -17.65
N SER A 77 -10.59 -2.64 -17.94
CA SER A 77 -10.81 -1.51 -18.86
C SER A 77 -10.07 -0.24 -18.44
N ARG A 78 -9.74 0.63 -19.39
CA ARG A 78 -9.19 1.96 -19.08
C ARG A 78 -10.09 2.77 -18.14
N ALA A 79 -11.42 2.61 -18.24
CA ALA A 79 -12.37 3.24 -17.33
C ALA A 79 -12.18 2.81 -15.86
N ALA A 80 -11.65 1.61 -15.64
CA ALA A 80 -11.29 1.13 -14.32
C ALA A 80 -10.01 1.74 -13.77
N ALA A 81 -8.99 1.89 -14.63
CA ALA A 81 -7.78 2.63 -14.27
C ALA A 81 -8.15 4.07 -13.88
N THR A 82 -9.03 4.72 -14.64
CA THR A 82 -9.59 6.04 -14.30
C THR A 82 -10.35 6.02 -12.97
N THR A 83 -11.17 4.99 -12.71
CA THR A 83 -11.93 4.88 -11.45
C THR A 83 -11.01 4.67 -10.25
N ALA A 84 -10.03 3.78 -10.38
CA ALA A 84 -8.99 3.56 -9.38
C ALA A 84 -8.11 4.81 -9.19
N GLY A 85 -7.92 5.63 -10.23
CA GLY A 85 -7.18 6.89 -10.17
C GLY A 85 -7.85 7.99 -9.35
N ARG A 86 -9.18 7.92 -9.15
CA ARG A 86 -9.93 8.94 -8.39
C ARG A 86 -9.54 8.95 -6.92
N ILE A 87 -9.55 10.16 -6.35
CA ILE A 87 -9.34 10.40 -4.93
C ILE A 87 -10.66 10.60 -4.20
N ASN A 88 -10.66 10.34 -2.89
CA ASN A 88 -11.73 10.79 -2.01
C ASN A 88 -11.33 12.14 -1.40
N GLU A 89 -11.78 13.23 -2.02
CA GLU A 89 -11.42 14.59 -1.62
C GLU A 89 -11.81 14.91 -0.18
N ALA A 90 -12.99 14.48 0.27
CA ALA A 90 -13.45 14.72 1.64
C ALA A 90 -12.55 14.01 2.67
N GLN A 91 -12.14 12.77 2.37
CA GLN A 91 -11.19 12.05 3.21
C GLN A 91 -9.82 12.72 3.23
N LEU A 92 -9.34 13.19 2.07
CA LEU A 92 -8.08 13.91 1.97
C LEU A 92 -8.12 15.23 2.75
N GLU A 93 -9.18 16.02 2.63
CA GLU A 93 -9.37 17.25 3.40
C GLU A 93 -9.36 16.96 4.91
N GLN A 94 -10.08 15.93 5.36
CA GLN A 94 -10.11 15.54 6.77
C GLN A 94 -8.71 15.20 7.29
N MET A 95 -7.92 14.47 6.50
CA MET A 95 -6.53 14.12 6.81
C MET A 95 -5.63 15.36 6.88
N LEU A 96 -5.75 16.28 5.93
CA LEU A 96 -5.00 17.54 5.91
C LEU A 96 -5.35 18.40 7.13
N ARG A 97 -6.64 18.51 7.46
CA ARG A 97 -7.12 19.27 8.61
C ARG A 97 -6.56 18.70 9.91
N TYR A 98 -6.58 17.37 10.06
CA TYR A 98 -5.96 16.73 11.21
C TYR A 98 -4.45 16.96 11.27
N ALA A 99 -3.74 16.92 10.14
CA ALA A 99 -2.30 17.16 10.13
C ALA A 99 -1.93 18.60 10.56
N VAL A 100 -2.72 19.62 10.18
CA VAL A 100 -2.41 21.03 10.52
C VAL A 100 -2.90 21.43 11.91
N PHE A 101 -4.11 21.01 12.28
CA PHE A 101 -4.80 21.48 13.50
C PHE A 101 -4.88 20.43 14.61
N GLY A 102 -4.50 19.18 14.34
CA GLY A 102 -4.61 18.07 15.29
C GLY A 102 -3.75 18.28 16.53
N LYS A 103 -4.34 18.03 17.70
CA LYS A 103 -3.59 18.00 18.98
C LYS A 103 -2.59 16.83 18.96
N GLY A 104 -1.37 17.09 19.42
CA GLY A 104 -0.32 16.07 19.52
C GLY A 104 0.37 15.72 18.20
N VAL A 105 0.07 16.43 17.10
CA VAL A 105 0.82 16.28 15.85
C VAL A 105 2.19 16.93 15.99
N SER A 106 3.24 16.11 15.96
CA SER A 106 4.64 16.57 16.04
C SER A 106 5.26 16.91 14.69
N SER A 107 4.80 16.27 13.61
CA SER A 107 5.28 16.50 12.24
C SER A 107 4.12 16.44 11.24
N PRO A 108 3.48 17.60 10.96
CA PRO A 108 2.44 17.68 9.93
C PRO A 108 2.95 17.20 8.56
N VAL A 109 4.15 17.62 8.16
CA VAL A 109 4.77 17.23 6.89
C VAL A 109 4.94 15.70 6.76
N GLY A 110 5.39 15.03 7.83
CA GLY A 110 5.54 13.58 7.83
C GLY A 110 4.20 12.84 7.76
N LEU A 111 3.17 13.35 8.46
CA LEU A 111 1.83 12.78 8.41
C LEU A 111 1.21 12.87 7.02
N ILE A 112 1.36 14.01 6.36
CA ILE A 112 0.84 14.26 5.00
C ILE A 112 1.65 13.47 3.98
N SER A 113 2.98 13.47 4.05
CA SER A 113 3.86 12.68 3.18
C SER A 113 3.46 11.20 3.16
N GLY A 114 3.26 10.61 4.34
CA GLY A 114 2.84 9.20 4.43
C GLY A 114 1.41 8.96 3.90
N ALA A 115 0.51 9.94 4.03
CA ALA A 115 -0.83 9.87 3.46
C ALA A 115 -0.82 9.96 1.92
N ILE A 116 -0.02 10.87 1.36
CA ILE A 116 0.19 11.01 -0.08
C ILE A 116 0.74 9.71 -0.65
N GLN A 117 1.79 9.14 -0.05
CA GLN A 117 2.31 7.83 -0.48
C GLN A 117 1.19 6.78 -0.50
N GLN A 118 0.43 6.67 0.59
CA GLN A 118 -0.62 5.66 0.70
C GLN A 118 -1.68 5.83 -0.40
N MET A 119 -2.14 7.06 -0.64
CA MET A 119 -3.16 7.37 -1.65
C MET A 119 -2.63 7.18 -3.07
N VAL A 120 -1.42 7.64 -3.37
CA VAL A 120 -0.78 7.47 -4.69
C VAL A 120 -0.64 5.98 -5.02
N LEU A 121 0.01 5.21 -4.14
CA LEU A 121 0.20 3.77 -4.35
C LEU A 121 -1.11 2.98 -4.33
N GLY A 122 -2.15 3.54 -3.74
CA GLY A 122 -3.49 2.96 -3.80
C GLY A 122 -4.02 2.84 -5.22
N GLY A 123 -3.64 3.70 -6.17
CA GLY A 123 -4.21 3.69 -7.53
C GLY A 123 -3.97 2.37 -8.24
N GLY A 124 -2.72 1.88 -8.21
CA GLY A 124 -2.38 0.58 -8.78
C GLY A 124 -2.94 -0.61 -7.99
N ARG A 125 -3.09 -0.48 -6.68
CA ARG A 125 -3.65 -1.52 -5.81
C ARG A 125 -5.15 -1.69 -6.02
N ASP A 126 -5.88 -0.59 -6.14
CA ASP A 126 -7.33 -0.58 -6.33
C ASP A 126 -7.68 -1.09 -7.72
N TYR A 127 -6.90 -0.72 -8.75
CA TYR A 127 -7.01 -1.30 -10.08
C TYR A 127 -6.87 -2.83 -10.04
N ALA A 128 -5.81 -3.34 -9.41
CA ALA A 128 -5.54 -4.76 -9.33
C ALA A 128 -6.63 -5.51 -8.55
N ASN A 129 -7.05 -4.97 -7.40
CA ASN A 129 -8.11 -5.55 -6.58
C ASN A 129 -9.42 -5.66 -7.38
N GLU A 130 -9.78 -4.63 -8.14
CA GLU A 130 -10.96 -4.68 -9.00
C GLU A 130 -10.81 -5.71 -10.13
N ALA A 131 -9.64 -5.75 -10.78
CA ALA A 131 -9.36 -6.72 -11.85
C ALA A 131 -9.48 -8.17 -11.33
N PHE A 132 -8.89 -8.48 -10.17
CA PHE A 132 -8.97 -9.80 -9.55
C PHE A 132 -10.38 -10.16 -9.10
N ALA A 133 -11.09 -9.22 -8.47
CA ALA A 133 -12.47 -9.44 -8.05
C ALA A 133 -13.40 -9.76 -9.24
N ARG A 134 -13.23 -9.05 -10.37
CA ARG A 134 -14.01 -9.30 -11.59
C ARG A 134 -13.67 -10.62 -12.27
N ALA A 135 -12.39 -11.00 -12.25
CA ALA A 135 -11.96 -12.29 -12.78
C ALA A 135 -12.32 -13.47 -11.86
N GLY A 136 -12.76 -13.20 -10.61
CA GLY A 136 -13.09 -14.25 -9.65
C GLY A 136 -11.86 -15.03 -9.18
N VAL A 137 -10.69 -14.39 -9.17
CA VAL A 137 -9.40 -15.03 -8.88
C VAL A 137 -8.83 -14.54 -7.55
N GLY A 138 -8.05 -15.42 -6.91
CA GLY A 138 -7.33 -15.09 -5.69
C GLY A 138 -5.95 -14.47 -5.96
N TRP A 139 -5.44 -13.70 -5.01
CA TRP A 139 -4.15 -13.02 -5.11
C TRP A 139 -3.39 -13.01 -3.78
N TYR A 140 -2.08 -12.75 -3.85
CA TYR A 140 -1.20 -12.62 -2.70
C TYR A 140 -0.63 -11.21 -2.57
N ARG A 141 -0.37 -10.78 -1.34
CA ARG A 141 0.43 -9.58 -1.10
C ARG A 141 1.89 -9.93 -1.29
N VAL A 142 2.51 -9.36 -2.31
CA VAL A 142 3.94 -9.55 -2.58
C VAL A 142 4.70 -8.37 -1.99
N ALA A 143 5.65 -8.70 -1.12
CA ALA A 143 6.53 -7.76 -0.44
C ALA A 143 7.98 -7.97 -0.90
N ARG A 144 8.78 -6.90 -0.86
CA ARG A 144 10.23 -6.94 -1.11
C ARG A 144 10.98 -7.54 0.07
N ALA A 145 12.18 -8.06 -0.17
CA ALA A 145 13.03 -8.64 0.87
C ALA A 145 13.29 -7.69 2.08
N ASP A 146 13.34 -6.38 1.82
CA ASP A 146 13.56 -5.33 2.83
C ASP A 146 12.27 -4.85 3.52
N ALA A 147 11.14 -5.52 3.31
CA ALA A 147 9.86 -5.09 3.85
C ALA A 147 9.80 -5.16 5.38
N CYS A 148 9.01 -4.28 5.99
CA CYS A 148 8.80 -4.27 7.44
C CYS A 148 8.04 -5.52 7.92
N ALA A 149 8.13 -5.85 9.21
CA ALA A 149 7.49 -7.04 9.80
C ALA A 149 5.98 -7.15 9.49
N PHE A 150 5.26 -6.02 9.38
CA PHE A 150 3.85 -6.02 9.01
C PHE A 150 3.62 -6.49 7.56
N CYS A 151 4.43 -5.98 6.63
CA CYS A 151 4.38 -6.40 5.24
C CYS A 151 4.78 -7.87 5.08
N ARG A 152 5.80 -8.33 5.83
CA ARG A 152 6.22 -9.74 5.88
C ARG A 152 5.08 -10.64 6.35
N MET A 153 4.44 -10.30 7.48
CA MET A 153 3.28 -11.02 8.00
C MET A 153 2.15 -11.13 6.98
N LEU A 154 1.86 -10.06 6.23
CA LEU A 154 0.81 -10.10 5.22
C LEU A 154 1.21 -10.88 3.96
N ALA A 155 2.49 -10.93 3.62
CA ALA A 155 3.00 -11.72 2.50
C ALA A 155 3.01 -13.23 2.82
N THR A 156 3.26 -13.60 4.08
CA THR A 156 3.29 -15.01 4.52
C THR A 156 1.91 -15.60 4.75
N ARG A 157 0.96 -14.79 5.27
CA ARG A 157 -0.40 -15.29 5.56
C ARG A 157 -1.06 -15.91 4.35
N GLY A 158 -1.05 -15.26 3.18
CA GLY A 158 -1.62 -15.86 1.97
C GLY A 158 -0.77 -16.99 1.36
N ALA A 159 0.56 -16.97 1.52
CA ALA A 159 1.45 -17.86 0.76
C ALA A 159 1.66 -19.25 1.35
N THR A 160 1.02 -19.58 2.48
CA THR A 160 1.31 -20.80 3.28
C THR A 160 0.06 -21.64 3.50
N GLU A 161 -0.54 -21.60 4.69
CA GLU A 161 -1.73 -22.38 5.06
C GLU A 161 -3.05 -21.72 4.67
N TRP A 162 -3.04 -20.44 4.28
CA TRP A 162 -4.27 -19.74 3.92
C TRP A 162 -4.43 -19.70 2.42
N GLU A 163 -5.67 -19.91 1.99
CA GLU A 163 -6.07 -19.69 0.60
C GLU A 163 -5.71 -18.27 0.14
N PRO A 164 -5.42 -18.07 -1.17
CA PRO A 164 -5.30 -16.76 -1.78
C PRO A 164 -6.37 -15.77 -1.31
N TYR A 165 -5.99 -14.49 -1.19
CA TYR A 165 -6.96 -13.45 -0.90
C TYR A 165 -7.94 -13.32 -2.06
N THR A 166 -9.22 -13.51 -1.77
CA THR A 166 -10.31 -13.34 -2.74
C THR A 166 -10.88 -11.92 -2.76
N SER A 167 -10.51 -11.09 -1.79
CA SER A 167 -10.91 -9.69 -1.69
C SER A 167 -9.94 -8.90 -0.83
N ALA A 168 -9.93 -7.58 -1.01
CA ALA A 168 -9.12 -6.71 -0.17
C ALA A 168 -9.58 -6.70 1.31
N ASN A 169 -10.86 -7.01 1.56
CA ASN A 169 -11.39 -7.26 2.89
C ASN A 169 -10.89 -8.57 3.48
N SER A 170 -10.81 -9.67 2.72
CA SER A 170 -10.28 -10.95 3.23
C SER A 170 -8.78 -10.90 3.53
N ALA A 171 -8.04 -9.97 2.90
CA ALA A 171 -6.69 -9.62 3.34
C ALA A 171 -6.62 -9.02 4.76
N PHE A 172 -7.75 -8.51 5.28
CA PHE A 172 -7.86 -7.82 6.56
C PHE A 172 -8.90 -8.38 7.53
N SER A 173 -9.74 -9.36 7.13
CA SER A 173 -10.97 -9.75 7.84
C SER A 173 -10.76 -10.14 9.30
N LYS A 174 -10.74 -9.11 10.16
CA LYS A 174 -11.44 -8.90 11.44
C LYS A 174 -11.54 -7.38 11.73
N GLY A 175 -12.23 -6.61 10.87
CA GLY A 175 -12.89 -5.35 11.28
C GLY A 175 -12.23 -3.97 10.99
N GLY A 176 -11.49 -3.77 9.91
CA GLY A 176 -10.98 -2.43 9.51
C GLY A 176 -11.67 -1.85 8.27
N PRO A 177 -11.92 -0.52 8.16
CA PRO A 177 -12.56 0.10 7.00
C PRO A 177 -11.74 -0.05 5.70
N SER A 178 -12.47 -0.26 4.60
CA SER A 178 -12.00 -0.75 3.29
C SER A 178 -11.12 0.20 2.46
N GLY A 179 -10.63 1.31 3.03
CA GLY A 179 -9.68 2.24 2.40
C GLY A 179 -8.28 2.28 3.03
N TYR A 180 -8.07 1.57 4.16
CA TYR A 180 -6.82 1.54 4.93
C TYR A 180 -6.14 0.16 4.93
N GLN A 181 -6.41 -0.65 3.91
CA GLN A 181 -5.86 -1.99 3.77
C GLN A 181 -4.35 -1.99 3.47
N TYR A 182 -3.72 -0.84 3.28
CA TYR A 182 -2.27 -0.70 3.19
C TYR A 182 -1.84 0.46 4.08
N HIS A 183 -0.79 0.26 4.87
CA HIS A 183 -0.28 1.32 5.74
C HIS A 183 0.59 2.32 4.97
N LYS A 184 0.77 3.52 5.55
CA LYS A 184 1.78 4.49 5.12
C LYS A 184 3.15 3.81 5.10
N HIS A 185 3.99 4.07 4.09
CA HIS A 185 5.29 3.39 3.91
C HIS A 185 5.24 1.96 3.37
N CYS A 186 4.05 1.36 3.17
CA CYS A 186 3.93 0.05 2.53
C CYS A 186 4.19 0.15 1.02
N ARG A 187 5.01 -0.77 0.48
CA ARG A 187 5.26 -0.92 -0.97
C ARG A 187 4.77 -2.26 -1.53
N CYS A 188 3.99 -3.01 -0.76
CA CYS A 188 3.42 -4.26 -1.25
C CYS A 188 2.48 -4.02 -2.43
N ILE A 189 2.46 -5.00 -3.32
CA ILE A 189 1.55 -5.07 -4.47
C ILE A 189 0.77 -6.38 -4.41
N PRO A 190 -0.47 -6.41 -4.89
CA PRO A 190 -1.21 -7.64 -5.07
C PRO A 190 -0.72 -8.37 -6.33
N VAL A 191 -0.58 -9.70 -6.29
CA VAL A 191 -0.19 -10.52 -7.46
C VAL A 191 -1.10 -11.73 -7.54
N LEU A 192 -1.57 -12.04 -8.74
CA LEU A 192 -2.40 -13.20 -9.04
C LEU A 192 -1.74 -14.47 -8.49
N ALA A 193 -2.50 -15.25 -7.72
CA ALA A 193 -1.95 -16.40 -7.01
C ALA A 193 -1.37 -17.46 -7.97
N SER A 194 -2.00 -17.67 -9.13
CA SER A 194 -1.51 -18.62 -10.14
C SER A 194 -0.19 -18.21 -10.81
N GLU A 195 0.17 -16.93 -10.72
CA GLU A 195 1.39 -16.39 -11.34
C GLU A 195 2.51 -16.17 -10.31
N TYR A 196 2.22 -16.23 -9.00
CA TYR A 196 3.19 -15.94 -7.96
C TYR A 196 4.01 -17.17 -7.56
N LYS A 197 5.31 -17.13 -7.85
CA LYS A 197 6.29 -18.06 -7.26
C LYS A 197 6.84 -17.45 -5.97
N VAL A 198 6.54 -18.08 -4.83
CA VAL A 198 7.02 -17.67 -3.51
C VAL A 198 8.55 -17.67 -3.47
N PRO A 199 9.21 -16.51 -3.23
CA PRO A 199 10.66 -16.43 -3.09
C PRO A 199 11.15 -17.03 -1.77
N ASP A 200 12.41 -17.48 -1.73
CA ASP A 200 13.01 -18.13 -0.55
C ASP A 200 12.96 -17.24 0.71
N TYR A 201 13.17 -15.93 0.56
CA TYR A 201 13.09 -14.99 1.69
C TYR A 201 11.70 -14.93 2.33
N VAL A 202 10.63 -15.28 1.59
CA VAL A 202 9.27 -15.35 2.15
C VAL A 202 9.12 -16.61 3.00
N ASN A 203 9.81 -17.71 2.66
CA ASN A 203 9.81 -18.92 3.48
C ASN A 203 10.47 -18.67 4.85
N GLU A 204 11.53 -17.86 4.90
CA GLU A 204 12.12 -17.45 6.18
C GLU A 204 11.11 -16.67 7.05
N TRP A 205 10.33 -15.78 6.45
CA TRP A 205 9.30 -15.04 7.17
C TRP A 205 8.17 -15.94 7.66
N THR A 206 7.87 -17.01 6.92
CA THR A 206 6.88 -18.02 7.29
C THR A 206 7.30 -18.71 8.59
N GLU A 207 8.57 -19.08 8.72
CA GLU A 207 9.09 -19.64 9.97
C GLU A 207 8.95 -18.66 11.13
N THR A 208 9.31 -17.39 10.92
CA THR A 208 9.15 -16.34 11.93
C THR A 208 7.67 -16.18 12.31
N TYR A 209 6.76 -16.20 11.34
CA TYR A 209 5.32 -16.11 11.57
C TYR A 209 4.83 -17.26 12.46
N TYR A 210 5.21 -18.51 12.15
CA TYR A 210 4.81 -19.67 12.96
C TYR A 210 5.37 -19.61 14.38
N LYS A 211 6.66 -19.32 14.53
CA LYS A 211 7.32 -19.14 15.84
C LYS A 211 6.66 -18.03 16.67
N ALA A 212 6.20 -16.96 16.04
CA ALA A 212 5.45 -15.91 16.72
C ALA A 212 4.02 -16.34 17.06
N SER A 213 3.36 -17.11 16.18
CA SER A 213 1.99 -17.59 16.36
C SER A 213 1.83 -18.62 17.48
N GLU A 214 2.85 -19.45 17.72
CA GLU A 214 2.88 -20.43 18.82
C GLU A 214 2.91 -19.78 20.20
N LYS A 215 3.36 -18.52 20.28
CA LYS A 215 3.50 -17.77 21.54
C LYS A 215 2.25 -16.98 21.91
N VAL A 216 1.24 -16.92 21.04
CA VAL A 216 0.02 -16.13 21.28
C VAL A 216 -1.17 -17.03 21.64
N SER A 217 -2.09 -16.50 22.45
CA SER A 217 -3.29 -17.24 22.88
C SER A 217 -4.32 -17.46 21.76
N SER A 218 -4.23 -16.70 20.65
CA SER A 218 -5.09 -16.85 19.49
C SER A 218 -4.32 -16.55 18.20
N THR A 219 -4.42 -17.46 17.23
CA THR A 219 -3.88 -17.30 15.87
C THR A 219 -4.54 -16.15 15.08
N THR A 220 -5.57 -15.53 15.64
CA THR A 220 -6.22 -14.34 15.06
C THR A 220 -5.82 -13.04 15.74
N ASP A 221 -4.96 -13.08 16.77
CA ASP A 221 -4.35 -11.88 17.34
C ASP A 221 -3.13 -11.44 16.51
N PHE A 222 -3.41 -10.85 15.35
CA PHE A 222 -2.37 -10.39 14.43
C PHE A 222 -1.49 -9.29 15.03
N ARG A 223 -1.95 -8.58 16.08
CA ARG A 223 -1.12 -7.57 16.75
C ARG A 223 -0.05 -8.24 17.60
N ALA A 224 -0.42 -9.26 18.37
CA ALA A 224 0.54 -10.03 19.17
C ALA A 224 1.51 -10.81 18.28
N ILE A 225 1.02 -11.42 17.19
CA ILE A 225 1.88 -12.12 16.21
C ILE A 225 2.89 -11.14 15.60
N LEU A 226 2.43 -9.98 15.14
CA LEU A 226 3.31 -8.94 14.59
C LEU A 226 4.38 -8.48 15.59
N ALA A 227 4.02 -8.33 16.87
CA ALA A 227 4.97 -7.98 17.91
C ALA A 227 6.04 -9.07 18.08
N GLY A 228 5.64 -10.34 18.12
CA GLY A 228 6.57 -11.48 18.17
C GLY A 228 7.48 -11.56 16.94
N MET A 229 6.95 -11.33 15.74
CA MET A 229 7.76 -11.30 14.51
C MET A 229 8.83 -10.18 14.56
N ARG A 230 8.48 -9.00 15.08
CA ARG A 230 9.43 -7.89 15.25
C ARG A 230 10.55 -8.23 16.21
N GLU A 231 10.22 -8.91 17.30
CA GLU A 231 11.20 -9.35 18.29
C GLU A 231 12.18 -10.37 17.70
N ILE A 232 11.66 -11.39 17.00
CA ILE A 232 12.46 -12.45 16.39
C ILE A 232 13.37 -11.90 15.29
N ASP A 233 12.83 -11.09 14.37
CA ASP A 233 13.59 -10.56 13.24
C ASP A 233 14.45 -9.33 13.60
N GLY A 234 14.32 -8.80 14.82
CA GLY A 234 15.02 -7.58 15.25
C GLY A 234 14.60 -6.30 14.51
N ILE A 235 13.40 -6.27 13.92
CA ILE A 235 12.92 -5.14 13.10
C ILE A 235 12.21 -4.12 13.99
N LYS A 236 12.79 -2.93 14.10
CA LYS A 236 12.17 -1.78 14.79
C LYS A 236 11.27 -0.98 13.84
N HIS A 237 10.42 -0.16 14.46
CA HIS A 237 9.39 0.64 13.81
C HIS A 237 9.93 1.90 13.13
#